data_AF-A0ABD5WBJ4-F1
#
_entry.id   AF-A0ABD5WBJ4-F1
#
_cell.length_a   1.000
_cell.length_b   1.000
_cell.length_c   1.000
_cell.angle_alpha   90.00
_cell.angle_beta   90.00
_cell.angle_gamma   90.00
#
_symmetry.space_group_name_H-M   'P 1'
#
loop_
_entity.id
_entity.type
_entity.pdbx_description
1 polymer ?
#
loop_
_entity_poly.entity_id
_entity_poly.type
_entity_poly.pdbx_seq_one_letter_code
_entity_poly.pdbx_strand_id
1 'polypeptide(L)'
;MISGSSVAVVSYLVVGNLPLSLVTLGATVLTAGVIGIVSYRIAGEVDQLVTEMEAIADGDLNREISSDRKDEVGQMFRTLDTTRKRLKSRIKESETQRENAEKRQQDANKAEQRAKEARAELNQLLTELDEELSTAMERAADGELTVRVDTGIDNDDLRSIAESFNQMVATFETTIGDIRSFADGVDMTSDGVQGDVGSVKAELDDIQTSMTEIATGTERQRDHLDDVAADLQQLSATVEEVASQTTTIAEQATETAEIGNKGRKEASQSRDQLKTSRNERSRPSKRCVNLSRSSTISRRLSNSSLRLPSRRTCSH
;
A
#
# COMPACT_ATOMS: atom_id res chain seq x y z
N MET A 1 -71.61 93.41 37.87
CA MET A 1 -71.16 92.88 39.17
C MET A 1 -69.74 93.40 39.36
N ILE A 2 -69.49 94.61 39.88
CA ILE A 2 -69.72 95.16 41.23
C ILE A 2 -69.08 94.30 42.32
N SER A 3 -67.92 94.76 42.82
CA SER A 3 -67.43 94.73 44.21
C SER A 3 -65.94 95.12 44.13
N GLY A 4 -65.39 96.12 44.81
CA GLY A 4 -65.76 96.75 46.06
C GLY A 4 -64.45 97.03 46.80
N SER A 5 -63.85 98.20 46.58
CA SER A 5 -62.77 98.73 47.43
C SER A 5 -62.91 100.24 47.48
N SER A 6 -63.87 100.69 48.28
CA SER A 6 -64.02 102.06 48.71
C SER A 6 -62.74 102.52 49.42
N VAL A 7 -61.90 103.29 48.74
CA VAL A 7 -60.99 104.20 49.45
C VAL A 7 -61.79 105.47 49.69
N ALA A 8 -62.48 105.47 50.83
CA ALA A 8 -63.18 106.63 51.34
C ALA A 8 -62.16 107.75 51.60
N VAL A 9 -62.06 108.69 50.66
CA VAL A 9 -61.48 110.00 50.95
C VAL A 9 -62.50 110.75 51.79
N VAL A 10 -62.41 110.53 53.11
CA VAL A 10 -63.21 111.24 54.10
C VAL A 10 -62.82 112.72 54.01
N SER A 11 -63.65 113.49 53.32
CA SER A 11 -63.55 114.95 53.26
C SER A 11 -64.04 115.51 54.60
N TYR A 12 -63.15 115.60 55.58
CA TYR A 12 -63.44 116.31 56.82
C TYR A 12 -63.38 117.82 56.56
N LEU A 13 -64.56 118.43 56.45
CA LEU A 13 -64.76 119.87 56.40
C LEU A 13 -64.45 120.41 57.82
N VAL A 14 -63.18 120.71 58.11
CA VAL A 14 -62.77 121.31 59.39
C VAL A 14 -62.97 122.82 59.31
N VAL A 15 -64.16 123.27 59.67
CA VAL A 15 -64.39 124.64 60.11
C VAL A 15 -63.81 124.77 61.52
N GLY A 16 -62.73 125.56 61.66
CA GLY A 16 -62.31 126.12 62.95
C GLY A 16 -61.38 125.28 63.84
N ASN A 17 -60.27 124.72 63.33
CA ASN A 17 -59.13 124.36 64.18
C ASN A 17 -57.79 124.27 63.40
N LEU A 18 -57.12 125.41 63.17
CA LEU A 18 -55.78 125.51 62.55
C LEU A 18 -54.72 124.51 63.08
N PRO A 19 -54.66 124.15 64.39
CA PRO A 19 -53.68 123.15 64.84
C PRO A 19 -53.95 121.74 64.28
N LEU A 20 -55.21 121.37 64.00
CA LEU A 20 -55.55 120.01 63.56
C LEU A 20 -55.13 119.75 62.10
N SER A 21 -55.27 120.76 61.23
CA SER A 21 -54.86 120.68 59.81
C SER A 21 -53.33 120.65 59.65
N LEU A 22 -52.59 121.35 60.52
CA LEU A 22 -51.13 121.30 60.54
C LEU A 22 -50.61 119.91 60.96
N VAL A 23 -51.29 119.25 61.89
CA VAL A 23 -50.96 117.90 62.34
C VAL A 23 -51.24 116.87 61.24
N THR A 24 -52.34 116.98 60.48
CA THR A 24 -52.64 116.05 59.38
C THR A 24 -51.73 116.26 58.16
N LEU A 25 -51.35 117.50 57.86
CA LEU A 25 -50.38 117.81 56.79
C LEU A 25 -48.97 117.33 57.17
N GLY A 26 -48.57 117.50 58.44
CA GLY A 26 -47.34 116.90 58.97
C GLY A 26 -47.36 115.36 58.91
N ALA A 27 -48.48 114.74 59.29
CA ALA A 27 -48.62 113.28 59.25
C ALA A 27 -48.58 112.72 57.82
N THR A 28 -49.15 113.42 56.83
CA THR A 28 -49.11 113.01 55.41
C THR A 28 -47.72 113.16 54.79
N VAL A 29 -46.98 114.21 55.14
CA VAL A 29 -45.58 114.35 54.70
C VAL A 29 -44.69 113.28 55.34
N LEU A 30 -44.94 112.92 56.60
CA LEU A 30 -44.21 111.83 57.27
C LEU A 30 -44.54 110.46 56.67
N THR A 31 -45.81 110.16 56.39
CA THR A 31 -46.18 108.89 55.72
C THR A 31 -45.65 108.83 54.29
N ALA A 32 -45.72 109.93 53.54
CA ALA A 32 -45.12 110.01 52.20
C ALA A 32 -43.58 109.86 52.24
N GLY A 33 -42.93 110.42 53.27
CA GLY A 33 -41.49 110.25 53.49
C GLY A 33 -41.12 108.81 53.82
N VAL A 34 -41.88 108.15 54.70
CA VAL A 34 -41.69 106.72 55.04
C VAL A 34 -41.95 105.84 53.82
N ILE A 35 -43.03 106.09 53.07
CA ILE A 35 -43.33 105.37 51.82
C ILE A 35 -42.21 105.61 50.80
N GLY A 36 -41.75 106.84 50.62
CA GLY A 36 -40.64 107.16 49.72
C GLY A 36 -39.34 106.43 50.09
N ILE A 37 -39.00 106.35 51.39
CA ILE A 37 -37.82 105.61 51.87
C ILE A 37 -37.99 104.11 51.62
N VAL A 38 -39.15 103.53 51.94
CA VAL A 38 -39.43 102.09 51.73
C VAL A 38 -39.44 101.77 50.23
N SER A 39 -40.08 102.60 49.41
CA SER A 39 -40.10 102.45 47.95
C SER A 39 -38.70 102.59 47.33
N TYR A 40 -37.88 103.53 47.80
CA TYR A 40 -36.50 103.69 47.33
C TYR A 40 -35.63 102.48 47.72
N ARG A 41 -35.81 101.95 48.94
CA ARG A 41 -35.13 100.73 49.41
C ARG A 41 -35.53 99.48 48.61
N ILE A 42 -36.80 99.35 48.25
CA ILE A 42 -37.28 98.21 47.44
C ILE A 42 -36.81 98.35 45.99
N ALA A 43 -36.87 99.57 45.41
CA ALA A 43 -36.50 99.81 44.02
C ALA A 43 -35.03 99.43 43.73
N GLY A 44 -34.10 99.76 44.64
CA GLY A 44 -32.69 99.40 44.47
C GLY A 44 -32.43 97.88 44.49
N GLU A 45 -33.14 97.14 45.34
CA GLU A 45 -33.02 95.67 45.42
C GLU A 45 -33.66 94.97 44.21
N VAL A 46 -34.76 95.53 43.68
CA VAL A 46 -35.39 95.02 42.45
C VAL A 46 -34.50 95.28 41.24
N ASP A 47 -33.84 96.43 41.16
CA ASP A 47 -32.86 96.74 40.12
C ASP A 47 -31.66 95.78 40.15
N GLN A 48 -31.19 95.42 41.35
CA GLN A 48 -30.18 94.38 41.53
C GLN A 48 -30.69 92.99 41.09
N LEU A 49 -31.93 92.62 41.39
CA LEU A 49 -32.52 91.36 40.92
C LEU A 49 -32.60 91.30 39.39
N VAL A 50 -32.93 92.41 38.72
CA VAL A 50 -32.92 92.53 37.26
C VAL A 50 -31.50 92.37 36.72
N THR A 51 -30.52 93.04 37.34
CA THR A 51 -29.10 92.92 36.96
C THR A 51 -28.59 91.48 37.07
N GLU A 52 -28.94 90.76 38.14
CA GLU A 52 -28.57 89.34 38.29
C GLU A 52 -29.30 88.45 37.27
N MET A 53 -30.53 88.80 36.88
CA MET A 53 -31.28 88.09 35.83
C MET A 53 -30.67 88.31 34.44
N GLU A 54 -30.22 89.53 34.14
CA GLU A 54 -29.48 89.85 32.90
C GLU A 54 -28.15 89.08 32.86
N ALA A 55 -27.40 89.02 33.97
CA ALA A 55 -26.18 88.22 34.05
C ALA A 55 -26.43 86.72 33.79
N ILE A 56 -27.52 86.16 34.32
CA ILE A 56 -27.94 84.78 34.01
C ILE A 56 -28.29 84.60 32.53
N ALA A 57 -28.97 85.59 31.92
CA ALA A 57 -29.34 85.56 30.50
C ALA A 57 -28.12 85.62 29.58
N ASP A 58 -27.09 86.37 29.98
CA ASP A 58 -25.79 86.46 29.30
C ASP A 58 -24.89 85.24 29.54
N GLY A 59 -25.34 84.29 30.37
CA GLY A 59 -24.64 83.03 30.63
C GLY A 59 -23.67 83.05 31.80
N ASP A 60 -23.60 84.14 32.58
CA ASP A 60 -22.84 84.16 33.84
C ASP A 60 -23.62 83.46 34.96
N LEU A 61 -23.47 82.12 34.99
CA LEU A 61 -24.05 81.28 36.04
C LEU A 61 -23.07 81.01 37.18
N ASN A 62 -21.89 81.67 37.20
CA ASN A 62 -20.85 81.40 38.20
C ASN A 62 -20.97 82.30 39.43
N ARG A 63 -21.58 83.47 39.29
CA ARG A 63 -21.89 84.37 40.39
C ARG A 63 -22.92 83.77 41.35
N GLU A 64 -22.68 83.93 42.65
CA GLU A 64 -23.62 83.51 43.69
C GLU A 64 -24.61 84.63 43.96
N ILE A 65 -25.89 84.28 43.95
CA ILE A 65 -27.00 85.21 44.20
C ILE A 65 -27.52 84.92 45.61
N SER A 66 -27.28 85.84 46.53
CA SER A 66 -27.73 85.72 47.92
C SER A 66 -28.43 87.01 48.37
N SER A 67 -29.45 86.87 49.21
CA SER A 67 -30.14 88.00 49.84
C SER A 67 -30.41 87.69 51.30
N ASP A 68 -30.13 88.65 52.19
CA ASP A 68 -30.43 88.58 53.62
C ASP A 68 -31.90 88.91 53.95
N ARG A 69 -32.71 89.25 52.94
CA ARG A 69 -34.14 89.57 53.12
C ARG A 69 -35.02 88.33 53.32
N LYS A 70 -36.00 88.46 54.20
CA LYS A 70 -36.94 87.40 54.59
C LYS A 70 -38.35 87.56 54.01
N ASP A 71 -38.55 88.54 53.14
CA ASP A 71 -39.83 88.88 52.51
C ASP A 71 -39.94 88.30 51.09
N GLU A 72 -40.98 88.71 50.35
CA GLU A 72 -41.30 88.25 49.00
C GLU A 72 -40.16 88.54 48.01
N VAL A 73 -39.47 89.67 48.16
CA VAL A 73 -38.32 90.00 47.32
C VAL A 73 -37.15 89.06 47.62
N GLY A 74 -36.90 88.76 48.89
CA GLY A 74 -35.95 87.71 49.28
C GLY A 74 -36.30 86.32 48.71
N GLN A 75 -37.60 86.00 48.57
CA GLN A 75 -38.05 84.77 47.92
C GLN A 75 -37.75 84.76 46.41
N MET A 76 -37.85 85.91 45.73
CA MET A 76 -37.49 86.02 44.32
C MET A 76 -36.00 85.76 44.09
N PHE A 77 -35.11 86.32 44.93
CA PHE A 77 -33.67 86.04 44.88
C PHE A 77 -33.36 84.54 45.05
N ARG A 78 -33.98 83.86 46.01
CA ARG A 78 -33.82 82.40 46.21
C ARG A 78 -34.32 81.58 45.02
N THR A 79 -35.41 82.01 44.41
CA THR A 79 -36.00 81.35 43.23
C THR A 79 -35.12 81.53 42.00
N LEU A 80 -34.58 82.75 41.81
CA LEU A 80 -33.62 83.07 40.76
C LEU A 80 -32.33 82.27 40.92
N ASP A 81 -31.76 82.19 42.13
CA ASP A 81 -30.58 81.37 42.41
C ASP A 81 -30.83 79.88 42.16
N THR A 82 -32.00 79.36 42.55
CA THR A 82 -32.40 77.97 42.23
C THR A 82 -32.46 77.75 40.72
N THR A 83 -32.97 78.72 39.97
CA THR A 83 -33.08 78.66 38.51
C THR A 83 -31.70 78.68 37.86
N ARG A 84 -30.80 79.58 38.30
CA ARG A 84 -29.38 79.62 37.91
C ARG A 84 -28.69 78.27 38.16
N LYS A 85 -28.83 77.69 39.36
CA LYS A 85 -28.25 76.39 39.73
C LYS A 85 -28.75 75.26 38.83
N ARG A 86 -30.06 75.22 38.54
CA ARG A 86 -30.65 74.23 37.61
C ARG A 86 -30.14 74.41 36.19
N LEU A 87 -30.07 75.63 35.69
CA LEU A 87 -29.56 75.93 34.36
C LEU A 87 -28.09 75.53 34.23
N LYS A 88 -27.26 75.87 35.23
CA LYS A 88 -25.85 75.46 35.31
C LYS A 88 -25.70 73.93 35.31
N SER A 89 -26.53 73.25 36.10
CA SER A 89 -26.55 71.77 36.14
C SER A 89 -26.93 71.16 34.80
N ARG A 90 -27.95 71.71 34.12
CA ARG A 90 -28.41 71.23 32.80
C ARG A 90 -27.39 71.44 31.71
N ILE A 91 -26.72 72.59 31.69
CA ILE A 91 -25.64 72.88 30.74
C ILE A 91 -24.50 71.87 30.94
N LYS A 92 -24.03 71.71 32.19
CA LYS A 92 -22.98 70.73 32.51
C LYS A 92 -23.38 69.29 32.16
N GLU A 93 -24.62 68.90 32.43
CA GLU A 93 -25.16 67.59 32.07
C GLU A 93 -25.18 67.40 30.54
N SER A 94 -25.63 68.41 29.79
CA SER A 94 -25.67 68.38 28.33
C SER A 94 -24.27 68.31 27.71
N GLU A 95 -23.31 69.08 28.23
CA GLU A 95 -21.90 69.01 27.82
C GLU A 95 -21.31 67.63 28.07
N THR A 96 -21.53 67.07 29.27
CA THR A 96 -21.07 65.72 29.62
C THR A 96 -21.71 64.66 28.72
N GLN A 97 -23.01 64.81 28.40
CA GLN A 97 -23.70 63.91 27.48
C GLN A 97 -23.15 64.00 26.06
N ARG A 98 -22.86 65.21 25.56
CA ARG A 98 -22.23 65.43 24.25
C ARG A 98 -20.85 64.79 24.21
N GLU A 99 -20.00 65.04 25.20
CA GLU A 99 -18.67 64.45 25.29
C GLU A 99 -18.74 62.91 25.30
N ASN A 100 -19.67 62.34 26.07
CA ASN A 100 -19.86 60.89 26.12
C ASN A 100 -20.44 60.32 24.81
N ALA A 101 -21.30 61.05 24.11
CA ALA A 101 -21.80 60.66 22.80
C ALA A 101 -20.68 60.69 21.75
N GLU A 102 -19.85 61.74 21.75
CA GLU A 102 -18.69 61.87 20.88
C GLU A 102 -17.67 60.75 21.13
N LYS A 103 -17.35 60.44 22.39
CA LYS A 103 -16.47 59.31 22.74
C LYS A 103 -17.02 57.99 22.22
N ARG A 104 -18.31 57.71 22.46
CA ARG A 104 -18.95 56.48 21.95
C ARG A 104 -18.93 56.41 20.42
N GLN A 105 -19.15 57.53 19.73
CA GLN A 105 -19.08 57.56 18.27
C GLN A 105 -17.65 57.30 17.78
N GLN A 106 -16.64 57.89 18.42
CA GLN A 106 -15.25 57.65 18.08
C GLN A 106 -14.85 56.20 18.33
N ASP A 107 -15.26 55.60 19.45
CA ASP A 107 -14.97 54.21 19.77
C ASP A 107 -15.68 53.24 18.80
N ALA A 108 -16.94 53.53 18.45
CA ALA A 108 -17.68 52.78 17.44
C ALA A 108 -16.99 52.86 16.07
N ASN A 109 -16.57 54.05 15.63
CA ASN A 109 -15.86 54.24 14.36
C ASN A 109 -14.51 53.50 14.35
N LYS A 110 -13.77 53.52 15.47
CA LYS A 110 -12.51 52.76 15.61
C LYS A 110 -12.75 51.25 15.56
N ALA A 111 -13.79 50.77 16.23
CA ALA A 111 -14.16 49.35 16.20
C ALA A 111 -14.57 48.90 14.79
N GLU A 112 -15.36 49.72 14.09
CA GLU A 112 -15.74 49.46 12.69
C GLU A 112 -14.52 49.43 11.77
N GLN A 113 -13.59 50.37 11.93
CA GLN A 113 -12.36 50.42 11.15
C GLN A 113 -11.49 49.18 11.37
N ARG A 114 -11.28 48.77 12.62
CA ARG A 114 -10.54 47.54 12.94
C ARG A 114 -11.20 46.30 12.36
N ALA A 115 -12.53 46.22 12.40
CA ALA A 115 -13.27 45.11 11.81
C ALA A 115 -13.16 45.07 10.28
N LYS A 116 -13.12 46.24 9.62
CA LYS A 116 -12.87 46.34 8.17
C LYS A 116 -11.45 45.92 7.81
N GLU A 117 -10.47 46.37 8.56
CA GLU A 117 -9.06 46.01 8.36
C GLU A 117 -8.84 44.50 8.53
N ALA A 118 -9.34 43.90 9.62
CA ALA A 118 -9.24 42.45 9.84
C ALA A 118 -9.94 41.63 8.75
N ARG A 119 -11.09 42.10 8.23
CA ARG A 119 -11.77 41.45 7.10
C ARG A 119 -11.00 41.58 5.80
N ALA A 120 -10.37 42.72 5.55
CA ALA A 120 -9.55 42.92 4.36
C ALA A 120 -8.31 42.04 4.38
N GLU A 121 -7.64 41.94 5.53
CA GLU A 121 -6.51 41.04 5.76
C GLU A 121 -6.89 39.57 5.55
N LEU A 122 -8.00 39.11 6.13
CA LEU A 122 -8.50 37.75 5.92
C LEU A 122 -8.82 37.47 4.44
N ASN A 123 -9.47 38.42 3.75
CA ASN A 123 -9.79 38.26 2.32
C ASN A 123 -8.54 38.21 1.44
N GLN A 124 -7.46 38.91 1.81
CA GLN A 124 -6.18 38.83 1.12
C GLN A 124 -5.57 37.43 1.29
N LEU A 125 -5.48 36.93 2.51
CA LEU A 125 -4.99 35.57 2.79
C LEU A 125 -5.80 34.50 2.05
N LEU A 126 -7.12 34.66 2.00
CA LEU A 126 -8.01 33.77 1.24
C LEU A 126 -7.71 33.78 -0.26
N THR A 127 -7.49 34.95 -0.84
CA THR A 127 -7.24 35.10 -2.29
C THR A 127 -5.87 34.52 -2.65
N GLU A 128 -4.84 34.78 -1.83
CA GLU A 128 -3.50 34.23 -2.03
C GLU A 128 -3.52 32.70 -1.97
N LEU A 129 -4.17 32.14 -0.94
CA LEU A 129 -4.34 30.69 -0.84
C LEU A 129 -5.15 30.12 -2.02
N ASP A 130 -6.23 30.78 -2.44
CA ASP A 130 -7.06 30.30 -3.56
C ASP A 130 -6.28 30.23 -4.87
N GLU A 131 -5.47 31.24 -5.18
CA GLU A 131 -4.61 31.26 -6.37
C GLU A 131 -3.53 30.17 -6.32
N GLU A 132 -2.87 30.01 -5.17
CA GLU A 132 -1.83 29.00 -4.98
C GLU A 132 -2.43 27.58 -5.07
N LEU A 133 -3.55 27.34 -4.37
CA LEU A 133 -4.25 26.06 -4.35
C LEU A 133 -4.77 25.70 -5.74
N SER A 134 -5.36 26.65 -6.47
CA SER A 134 -5.86 26.43 -7.83
C SER A 134 -4.72 26.05 -8.78
N THR A 135 -3.61 26.76 -8.73
CA THR A 135 -2.41 26.47 -9.54
C THR A 135 -1.83 25.10 -9.18
N ALA A 136 -1.77 24.79 -7.89
CA ALA A 136 -1.28 23.52 -7.39
C ALA A 136 -2.20 22.35 -7.82
N MET A 137 -3.51 22.55 -7.79
CA MET A 137 -4.50 21.58 -8.26
C MET A 137 -4.39 21.31 -9.75
N GLU A 138 -4.19 22.34 -10.58
CA GLU A 138 -4.00 22.18 -12.03
C GLU A 138 -2.74 21.35 -12.33
N ARG A 139 -1.62 21.68 -11.69
CA ARG A 139 -0.37 20.91 -11.85
C ARG A 139 -0.50 19.47 -11.36
N ALA A 140 -1.17 19.26 -10.23
CA ALA A 140 -1.43 17.91 -9.73
C ALA A 140 -2.35 17.12 -10.68
N ALA A 141 -3.35 17.77 -11.29
CA ALA A 141 -4.20 17.16 -12.31
C ALA A 141 -3.44 16.80 -13.60
N ASP A 142 -2.43 17.59 -13.96
CA ASP A 142 -1.49 17.28 -15.05
C ASP A 142 -0.47 16.17 -14.70
N GLY A 143 -0.55 15.62 -13.49
CA GLY A 143 0.26 14.49 -13.03
C GLY A 143 1.55 14.88 -12.31
N GLU A 144 1.78 16.17 -12.08
CA GLU A 144 2.87 16.63 -11.22
C GLU A 144 2.47 16.46 -9.75
N LEU A 145 2.74 15.30 -9.14
CA LEU A 145 2.32 15.02 -7.76
C LEU A 145 3.32 15.45 -6.69
N THR A 146 4.38 16.16 -7.08
CA THR A 146 5.40 16.70 -6.16
C THR A 146 5.09 18.12 -5.68
N VAL A 147 4.07 18.77 -6.24
CA VAL A 147 3.68 20.14 -5.84
C VAL A 147 3.21 20.14 -4.40
N ARG A 148 3.55 21.21 -3.66
CA ARG A 148 3.05 21.47 -2.32
C ARG A 148 2.66 22.94 -2.22
N VAL A 149 1.62 23.21 -1.45
CA VAL A 149 1.13 24.55 -1.10
C VAL A 149 1.73 24.96 0.24
N ASP A 150 2.05 26.25 0.40
CA ASP A 150 2.62 26.76 1.65
C ASP A 150 1.66 26.57 2.84
N THR A 151 2.23 26.23 3.99
CA THR A 151 1.51 26.04 5.26
C THR A 151 1.90 27.09 6.30
N GLY A 152 2.71 28.09 5.92
CA GLY A 152 3.11 29.23 6.74
C GLY A 152 2.02 30.29 6.97
N ILE A 153 0.75 29.96 6.75
CA ILE A 153 -0.39 30.89 6.79
C ILE A 153 -0.76 31.22 8.24
N ASP A 154 -0.85 32.51 8.56
CA ASP A 154 -1.26 33.01 9.89
C ASP A 154 -2.80 32.97 10.09
N ASN A 155 -3.37 31.80 9.82
CA ASN A 155 -4.76 31.46 10.08
C ASN A 155 -4.92 29.93 10.15
N ASP A 156 -5.41 29.42 11.28
CA ASP A 156 -5.52 27.97 11.53
C ASP A 156 -6.40 27.25 10.51
N ASP A 157 -7.54 27.86 10.14
CA ASP A 157 -8.49 27.25 9.20
C ASP A 157 -7.90 27.16 7.79
N LEU A 158 -7.24 28.24 7.32
CA LEU A 158 -6.60 28.27 6.00
C LEU A 158 -5.40 27.32 5.92
N ARG A 159 -4.57 27.29 6.96
CA ARG A 159 -3.46 26.34 7.06
C ARG A 159 -3.94 24.89 7.00
N SER A 160 -5.05 24.56 7.69
CA SER A 160 -5.62 23.22 7.65
C SER A 160 -6.06 22.80 6.25
N ILE A 161 -6.56 23.73 5.43
CA ILE A 161 -6.90 23.47 4.02
C ILE A 161 -5.64 23.14 3.21
N ALA A 162 -4.57 23.93 3.36
CA ALA A 162 -3.30 23.70 2.67
C ALA A 162 -2.67 22.35 3.07
N GLU A 163 -2.68 22.01 4.37
CA GLU A 163 -2.20 20.72 4.88
C GLU A 163 -3.01 19.54 4.32
N SER A 164 -4.34 19.67 4.28
CA SER A 164 -5.24 18.65 3.74
C SER A 164 -4.97 18.40 2.25
N PHE A 165 -4.76 19.48 1.48
CA PHE A 165 -4.37 19.38 0.07
C PHE A 165 -3.04 18.66 -0.09
N ASN A 166 -2.01 19.06 0.67
CA ASN A 166 -0.68 18.44 0.61
C ASN A 166 -0.74 16.94 0.96
N GLN A 167 -1.56 16.56 1.94
CA GLN A 167 -1.77 15.15 2.30
C GLN A 167 -2.48 14.36 1.19
N MET A 168 -3.49 14.95 0.55
CA MET A 168 -4.17 14.35 -0.60
C MET A 168 -3.19 14.08 -1.74
N VAL A 169 -2.38 15.07 -2.12
CA VAL A 169 -1.38 14.93 -3.18
C VAL A 169 -0.32 13.88 -2.83
N ALA A 170 0.18 13.85 -1.59
CA ALA A 170 1.15 12.84 -1.15
C ALA A 170 0.57 11.41 -1.21
N THR A 171 -0.73 11.25 -0.92
CA THR A 171 -1.42 9.96 -1.02
C THR A 171 -1.53 9.51 -2.49
N PHE A 172 -1.85 10.44 -3.40
CA PHE A 172 -1.84 10.14 -4.82
C PHE A 172 -0.44 9.81 -5.34
N GLU A 173 0.58 10.56 -4.92
CA GLU A 173 1.99 10.30 -5.29
C GLU A 173 2.39 8.86 -4.93
N THR A 174 2.08 8.45 -3.70
CA THR A 174 2.33 7.08 -3.21
C THR A 174 1.59 6.04 -4.06
N THR A 175 0.30 6.27 -4.31
CA THR A 175 -0.54 5.34 -5.09
C THR A 175 -0.01 5.17 -6.52
N ILE A 176 0.38 6.26 -7.18
CA ILE A 176 0.98 6.20 -8.53
C ILE A 176 2.36 5.52 -8.49
N GLY A 177 3.15 5.74 -7.43
CA GLY A 177 4.41 5.02 -7.20
C GLY A 177 4.22 3.51 -7.06
N ASP A 178 3.20 3.08 -6.32
CA ASP A 178 2.85 1.67 -6.14
C ASP A 178 2.40 1.03 -7.46
N ILE A 179 1.57 1.74 -8.26
CA ILE A 179 1.12 1.27 -9.57
C ILE A 179 2.31 1.09 -10.53
N ARG A 180 3.27 2.03 -10.54
CA ARG A 180 4.48 1.91 -11.36
C ARG A 180 5.34 0.71 -10.92
N SER A 181 5.56 0.57 -9.62
CA SER A 181 6.31 -0.57 -9.08
C SER A 181 5.65 -1.90 -9.40
N PHE A 182 4.31 -1.95 -9.37
CA PHE A 182 3.54 -3.12 -9.80
C PHE A 182 3.69 -3.40 -11.30
N ALA A 183 3.62 -2.37 -12.15
CA ALA A 183 3.81 -2.51 -13.59
C ALA A 183 5.22 -3.03 -13.92
N ASP A 184 6.26 -2.47 -13.30
CA ASP A 184 7.64 -2.95 -13.45
C ASP A 184 7.78 -4.43 -13.02
N GLY A 185 7.08 -4.82 -11.95
CA GLY A 185 7.01 -6.20 -11.50
C GLY A 185 6.34 -7.15 -12.49
N VAL A 186 5.27 -6.69 -13.16
CA VAL A 186 4.59 -7.43 -14.24
C VAL A 186 5.52 -7.59 -15.45
N ASP A 187 6.19 -6.53 -15.88
CA ASP A 187 7.12 -6.57 -17.00
C ASP A 187 8.28 -7.55 -16.74
N MET A 188 8.90 -7.47 -15.55
CA MET A 188 9.96 -8.41 -15.15
C MET A 188 9.47 -9.86 -15.13
N THR A 189 8.23 -10.09 -14.66
CA THR A 189 7.63 -11.44 -14.66
C THR A 189 7.34 -11.91 -16.09
N SER A 190 6.90 -11.01 -16.96
CA SER A 190 6.62 -11.32 -18.37
C SER A 190 7.89 -11.73 -19.10
N ASP A 191 9.00 -10.99 -18.89
CA ASP A 191 10.32 -11.35 -19.42
C ASP A 191 10.79 -12.72 -18.90
N GLY A 192 10.57 -12.99 -17.61
CA GLY A 192 10.85 -14.30 -17.00
C GLY A 192 10.10 -15.44 -17.68
N VAL A 193 8.79 -15.29 -17.86
CA VAL A 193 7.94 -16.28 -18.56
C VAL A 193 8.39 -16.49 -20.01
N GLN A 194 8.79 -15.42 -20.71
CA GLN A 194 9.29 -15.55 -22.07
C GLN A 194 10.61 -16.36 -22.13
N GLY A 195 11.47 -16.20 -21.13
CA GLY A 195 12.66 -17.04 -20.94
C GLY A 195 12.33 -18.51 -20.68
N ASP A 196 11.35 -18.78 -19.80
CA ASP A 196 10.89 -20.13 -19.48
C ASP A 196 10.32 -20.84 -20.71
N VAL A 197 9.49 -20.15 -21.50
CA VAL A 197 8.95 -20.68 -22.76
C VAL A 197 10.08 -21.01 -23.75
N GLY A 198 11.12 -20.17 -23.81
CA GLY A 198 12.32 -20.45 -24.61
C GLY A 198 13.03 -21.74 -24.18
N SER A 199 13.14 -21.97 -22.86
CA SER A 199 13.76 -23.15 -22.29
C SER A 199 12.95 -24.42 -22.55
N VAL A 200 11.62 -24.36 -22.34
CA VAL A 200 10.71 -25.48 -22.66
C VAL A 200 10.78 -25.85 -24.14
N LYS A 201 10.88 -24.86 -25.03
CA LYS A 201 11.03 -25.12 -26.47
C LYS A 201 12.33 -25.86 -26.78
N ALA A 202 13.44 -25.49 -26.16
CA ALA A 202 14.71 -26.21 -26.34
C ALA A 202 14.61 -27.66 -25.83
N GLU A 203 14.00 -27.89 -24.67
CA GLU A 203 13.78 -29.23 -24.13
C GLU A 203 12.86 -30.08 -25.02
N LEU A 204 11.85 -29.48 -25.65
CA LEU A 204 11.00 -30.16 -26.63
C LEU A 204 11.78 -30.57 -27.90
N ASP A 205 12.70 -29.74 -28.38
CA ASP A 205 13.57 -30.09 -29.51
C ASP A 205 14.48 -31.30 -29.18
N ASP A 206 14.98 -31.37 -27.93
CA ASP A 206 15.76 -32.52 -27.44
C ASP A 206 14.92 -33.81 -27.33
N ILE A 207 13.67 -33.70 -26.84
CA ILE A 207 12.72 -34.81 -26.80
C ILE A 207 12.40 -35.30 -28.21
N GLN A 208 12.18 -34.40 -29.17
CA GLN A 208 11.92 -34.76 -30.57
C GLN A 208 13.09 -35.54 -31.18
N THR A 209 14.32 -35.11 -30.87
CA THR A 209 15.53 -35.82 -31.29
C THR A 209 15.59 -37.22 -30.67
N SER A 210 15.38 -37.32 -29.35
CA SER A 210 15.37 -38.59 -28.63
C SER A 210 14.30 -39.56 -29.15
N MET A 211 13.10 -39.07 -29.47
CA MET A 211 12.02 -39.87 -30.06
C MET A 211 12.40 -40.42 -31.44
N THR A 212 13.13 -39.63 -32.24
CA THR A 212 13.64 -40.09 -33.54
C THR A 212 14.68 -41.20 -33.36
N GLU A 213 15.59 -41.05 -32.40
CA GLU A 213 16.58 -42.07 -32.07
C GLU A 213 15.93 -43.37 -31.57
N ILE A 214 14.92 -43.28 -30.71
CA ILE A 214 14.13 -44.43 -30.24
C ILE A 214 13.44 -45.11 -31.42
N ALA A 215 12.82 -44.36 -32.32
CA ALA A 215 12.15 -44.92 -33.50
C ALA A 215 13.15 -45.70 -34.37
N THR A 216 14.30 -45.09 -34.71
CA THR A 216 15.34 -45.78 -35.49
C THR A 216 15.96 -46.96 -34.72
N GLY A 217 16.11 -46.85 -33.40
CA GLY A 217 16.58 -47.95 -32.54
C GLY A 217 15.60 -49.12 -32.54
N THR A 218 14.30 -48.84 -32.51
CA THR A 218 13.23 -49.84 -32.56
C THR A 218 13.20 -50.55 -33.92
N GLU A 219 13.40 -49.83 -35.02
CA GLU A 219 13.55 -50.42 -36.36
C GLU A 219 14.75 -51.38 -36.42
N ARG A 220 15.93 -50.95 -35.93
CA ARG A 220 17.11 -51.84 -35.87
C ARG A 220 16.90 -53.06 -34.98
N GLN A 221 16.20 -52.89 -33.86
CA GLN A 221 15.89 -54.00 -32.96
C GLN A 221 14.96 -55.02 -33.63
N ARG A 222 14.02 -54.56 -34.45
CA ARG A 222 13.17 -55.43 -35.26
C ARG A 222 13.99 -56.23 -36.27
N ASP A 223 14.90 -55.59 -37.00
CA ASP A 223 15.78 -56.28 -37.95
C ASP A 223 16.63 -57.35 -37.24
N HIS A 224 17.18 -57.03 -36.07
CA HIS A 224 17.91 -58.00 -35.25
C HIS A 224 17.05 -59.17 -34.77
N LEU A 225 15.77 -58.95 -34.45
CA LEU A 225 14.87 -60.03 -34.09
C LEU A 225 14.56 -60.94 -35.28
N ASP A 226 14.47 -60.39 -36.49
CA ASP A 226 14.30 -61.17 -37.72
C ASP A 226 15.56 -62.01 -38.01
N ASP A 227 16.76 -61.47 -37.81
CA ASP A 227 18.02 -62.21 -37.92
C ASP A 227 18.09 -63.37 -36.90
N VAL A 228 17.79 -63.10 -35.63
CA VAL A 228 17.77 -64.12 -34.57
C VAL A 228 16.73 -65.20 -34.87
N ALA A 229 15.56 -64.83 -35.40
CA ALA A 229 14.55 -65.80 -35.79
C ALA A 229 15.04 -66.70 -36.94
N ALA A 230 15.81 -66.17 -37.89
CA ALA A 230 16.43 -66.96 -38.96
C ALA A 230 17.51 -67.91 -38.42
N ASP A 231 18.38 -67.42 -37.53
CA ASP A 231 19.41 -68.23 -36.87
C ASP A 231 18.79 -69.38 -36.05
N LEU A 232 17.68 -69.10 -35.35
CA LEU A 232 16.93 -70.12 -34.63
C LEU A 232 16.35 -71.20 -35.56
N GLN A 233 15.86 -70.83 -36.74
CA GLN A 233 15.39 -71.80 -37.73
C GLN A 233 16.54 -72.69 -38.24
N GLN A 234 17.72 -72.10 -38.49
CA GLN A 234 18.90 -72.87 -38.88
C GLN A 234 19.39 -73.79 -37.76
N LEU A 235 19.38 -73.33 -36.51
CA LEU A 235 19.72 -74.15 -35.35
C LEU A 235 18.76 -75.33 -35.22
N SER A 236 17.45 -75.10 -35.36
CA SER A 236 16.44 -76.16 -35.37
C SER A 236 16.70 -77.20 -36.47
N ALA A 237 17.01 -76.78 -37.70
CA ALA A 237 17.38 -77.70 -38.78
C ALA A 237 18.64 -78.51 -38.45
N THR A 238 19.64 -77.87 -37.83
CA THR A 238 20.88 -78.56 -37.41
C THR A 238 20.61 -79.56 -36.30
N VAL A 239 19.73 -79.23 -35.34
CA VAL A 239 19.32 -80.15 -34.27
C VAL A 239 18.57 -81.36 -34.85
N GLU A 240 17.69 -81.15 -35.82
CA GLU A 240 17.00 -82.23 -36.54
C GLU A 240 17.99 -83.13 -37.30
N GLU A 241 18.99 -82.55 -37.97
CA GLU A 241 20.04 -83.29 -38.66
C GLU A 241 20.87 -84.14 -37.68
N VAL A 242 21.32 -83.55 -36.56
CA VAL A 242 22.08 -84.27 -35.52
C VAL A 242 21.25 -85.40 -34.92
N ALA A 243 19.95 -85.18 -34.68
CA ALA A 243 19.06 -86.24 -34.20
C ALA A 243 18.97 -87.39 -35.22
N SER A 244 18.81 -87.09 -36.52
CA SER A 244 18.79 -88.09 -37.59
C SER A 244 20.11 -88.87 -37.69
N GLN A 245 21.25 -88.17 -37.67
CA GLN A 245 22.58 -88.80 -37.68
C GLN A 245 22.79 -89.68 -36.45
N THR A 246 22.32 -89.25 -35.27
CA THR A 246 22.40 -90.03 -34.04
C THR A 246 21.60 -91.34 -34.16
N THR A 247 20.40 -91.30 -34.76
CA THR A 247 19.61 -92.50 -35.07
C THR A 247 20.37 -93.42 -36.02
N THR A 248 20.95 -92.89 -37.11
CA THR A 248 21.75 -93.69 -38.05
C THR A 248 22.99 -94.32 -37.38
N ILE A 249 23.70 -93.58 -36.53
CA ILE A 249 24.84 -94.09 -35.77
C ILE A 249 24.40 -95.21 -34.82
N ALA A 250 23.26 -95.07 -34.15
CA ALA A 250 22.72 -96.11 -33.28
C ALA A 250 22.38 -97.40 -34.05
N GLU A 251 21.80 -97.28 -35.26
CA GLU A 251 21.55 -98.41 -36.16
C GLU A 251 22.86 -99.09 -36.58
N GLN A 252 23.86 -98.32 -37.03
CA GLN A 252 25.17 -98.85 -37.43
C GLN A 252 25.93 -99.51 -36.27
N ALA A 253 25.84 -98.96 -35.06
CA ALA A 253 26.45 -99.55 -33.87
C ALA A 253 25.80 -100.91 -33.53
N THR A 254 24.48 -101.01 -33.71
CA THR A 254 23.73 -102.27 -33.54
C THR A 254 24.17 -103.31 -34.57
N GLU A 255 24.24 -102.94 -35.85
CA GLU A 255 24.72 -103.82 -36.93
C GLU A 255 26.17 -104.27 -36.69
N THR A 256 27.05 -103.34 -36.29
CA THR A 256 28.45 -103.65 -35.98
C THR A 256 28.56 -104.64 -34.82
N ALA A 257 27.74 -104.48 -33.78
CA ALA A 257 27.69 -105.41 -32.65
C ALA A 257 27.23 -106.81 -33.09
N GLU A 258 26.25 -106.91 -33.98
CA GLU A 258 25.81 -108.19 -34.57
C GLU A 258 26.92 -108.87 -35.38
N ILE A 259 27.61 -108.13 -36.26
CA ILE A 259 28.75 -108.62 -37.03
C ILE A 259 29.87 -109.08 -36.10
N GLY A 260 30.20 -108.29 -35.07
CA GLY A 260 31.21 -108.66 -34.07
C GLY A 260 30.83 -109.92 -33.28
N ASN A 261 29.55 -110.07 -32.92
CA ASN A 261 29.04 -111.29 -32.28
C ASN A 261 29.15 -112.50 -33.20
N LYS A 262 28.83 -112.35 -34.50
CA LYS A 262 28.98 -113.40 -35.51
C LYS A 262 30.45 -113.79 -35.70
N GLY A 263 31.34 -112.82 -35.89
CA GLY A 263 32.78 -113.05 -36.04
C GLY A 263 33.39 -113.72 -34.80
N ARG A 264 32.96 -113.33 -33.59
CA ARG A 264 33.36 -114.01 -32.35
C ARG A 264 32.92 -115.48 -32.33
N LYS A 265 31.69 -115.77 -32.77
CA LYS A 265 31.16 -117.14 -32.84
C LYS A 265 31.96 -117.99 -33.83
N GLU A 266 32.26 -117.46 -35.02
CA GLU A 266 33.09 -118.13 -36.04
C GLU A 266 34.52 -118.36 -35.53
N ALA A 267 35.16 -117.36 -34.93
CA ALA A 267 36.49 -117.50 -34.35
C ALA A 267 36.53 -118.55 -33.22
N SER A 268 35.50 -118.63 -32.39
CA SER A 268 35.37 -119.70 -31.38
C SER A 268 35.26 -121.08 -32.02
N GLN A 269 34.44 -121.22 -33.06
CA GLN A 269 34.31 -122.48 -33.81
C GLN A 269 35.64 -122.91 -34.43
N SER A 270 36.39 -121.98 -35.05
CA SER A 270 37.73 -122.28 -35.59
C SER A 270 38.72 -122.66 -34.49
N ARG A 271 38.67 -122.02 -33.31
CA ARG A 271 39.51 -122.39 -32.16
C ARG A 271 39.19 -123.80 -31.66
N ASP A 272 37.93 -124.16 -31.60
CA ASP A 272 37.50 -125.49 -31.19
C ASP A 272 37.95 -126.53 -32.22
N GLN A 273 37.79 -126.26 -33.52
CA GLN A 273 38.35 -127.11 -34.60
C GLN A 273 39.86 -127.28 -34.46
N LEU A 274 40.61 -126.21 -34.21
CA LEU A 274 42.07 -126.28 -34.00
C LEU A 274 42.44 -127.11 -32.77
N LYS A 275 41.67 -127.04 -31.67
CA LYS A 275 41.86 -127.92 -30.51
C LYS A 275 41.61 -129.37 -30.88
N THR A 276 40.54 -129.67 -31.64
CA THR A 276 40.22 -131.02 -32.09
C THR A 276 41.32 -131.58 -32.99
N SER A 277 41.78 -130.83 -33.99
CA SER A 277 42.90 -131.24 -34.87
C SER A 277 44.22 -131.39 -34.11
N ARG A 278 44.48 -130.56 -33.09
CA ARG A 278 45.65 -130.72 -32.22
C ARG A 278 45.56 -132.01 -31.41
N ASN A 279 44.37 -132.35 -30.89
CA ASN A 279 44.15 -133.56 -30.12
C ASN A 279 44.27 -134.84 -30.98
N GLU A 280 43.85 -134.77 -32.25
CA GLU A 280 44.06 -135.85 -33.22
C GLU A 280 45.55 -136.08 -33.55
N ARG A 281 46.36 -135.02 -33.63
CA ARG A 281 47.81 -135.12 -33.89
C ARG A 281 48.62 -135.70 -32.71
N SER A 282 48.09 -135.72 -31.50
CA SER A 282 48.79 -136.20 -30.29
C SER A 282 48.63 -137.71 -30.00
N ARG A 283 48.05 -138.53 -30.90
CA ARG A 283 48.04 -140.00 -30.76
C ARG A 283 49.17 -140.67 -31.57
N PRO A 284 50.19 -141.31 -30.95
CA PRO A 284 51.22 -142.03 -31.69
C PRO A 284 50.80 -143.47 -32.04
N SER A 285 50.83 -143.82 -33.34
CA SER A 285 50.73 -145.17 -33.91
C SER A 285 52.13 -145.71 -34.23
N LYS A 286 52.50 -146.91 -33.72
CA LYS A 286 53.73 -147.62 -34.13
C LYS A 286 53.54 -149.14 -34.21
N ARG A 287 53.04 -149.57 -35.38
CA ARG A 287 53.39 -150.82 -36.05
C ARG A 287 54.63 -150.53 -36.92
N CYS A 288 55.85 -150.54 -36.35
CA CYS A 288 57.13 -150.46 -37.10
C CYS A 288 58.36 -150.58 -36.15
N VAL A 289 58.65 -151.79 -35.62
CA VAL A 289 59.97 -152.12 -34.99
C VAL A 289 60.47 -153.52 -35.40
N ASN A 290 59.83 -154.22 -36.34
CA ASN A 290 60.22 -155.59 -36.69
C ASN A 290 60.50 -155.73 -38.19
N LEU A 291 61.66 -155.25 -38.67
CA LEU A 291 62.30 -155.60 -39.96
C LEU A 291 63.54 -154.71 -40.18
N SER A 292 64.70 -155.09 -39.65
CA SER A 292 66.03 -154.81 -40.27
C SER A 292 67.18 -155.39 -39.43
N ARG A 293 67.24 -156.72 -39.33
CA ARG A 293 68.47 -157.49 -39.04
C ARG A 293 68.44 -158.78 -39.87
N SER A 294 68.47 -158.65 -41.20
CA SER A 294 69.00 -159.71 -42.08
C SER A 294 69.28 -159.17 -43.48
N SER A 295 70.38 -159.65 -44.07
CA SER A 295 70.83 -159.51 -45.46
C SER A 295 71.45 -158.18 -45.92
N THR A 296 72.71 -158.02 -45.51
CA THR A 296 73.88 -157.71 -46.33
C THR A 296 73.79 -158.19 -47.81
N ILE A 297 74.49 -157.47 -48.69
CA ILE A 297 74.89 -157.82 -50.07
C ILE A 297 73.91 -157.39 -51.18
N SER A 298 74.08 -156.18 -51.74
CA SER A 298 74.63 -156.03 -53.10
C SER A 298 74.86 -154.57 -53.51
N ARG A 299 76.12 -154.33 -53.90
CA ARG A 299 76.75 -153.30 -54.73
C ARG A 299 75.89 -152.36 -55.62
N ARG A 300 76.26 -151.08 -55.54
CA ARG A 300 76.75 -150.18 -56.63
C ARG A 300 75.82 -149.84 -57.81
N LEU A 301 75.41 -148.56 -57.93
CA LEU A 301 76.00 -147.48 -58.77
C LEU A 301 74.97 -146.38 -59.17
N SER A 302 75.51 -145.20 -59.49
CA SER A 302 74.89 -143.95 -60.02
C SER A 302 74.25 -143.06 -58.96
N ASN A 303 74.86 -141.98 -58.45
CA ASN A 303 75.58 -140.84 -59.02
C ASN A 303 74.71 -139.82 -59.77
N SER A 304 75.00 -138.54 -59.48
CA SER A 304 74.59 -137.28 -60.15
C SER A 304 73.27 -136.65 -59.66
N SER A 305 73.29 -135.68 -58.73
CA SER A 305 73.53 -134.22 -58.91
C SER A 305 72.25 -133.45 -59.33
N LEU A 306 71.87 -132.24 -58.85
CA LEU A 306 72.62 -131.04 -58.47
C LEU A 306 71.62 -129.99 -57.86
N ARG A 307 72.05 -129.24 -56.81
CA ARG A 307 71.87 -127.78 -56.48
C ARG A 307 70.50 -127.08 -56.68
N LEU A 308 69.85 -126.49 -55.64
CA LEU A 308 70.01 -125.14 -55.00
C LEU A 308 69.59 -123.93 -55.91
N PRO A 309 69.24 -122.70 -55.40
CA PRO A 309 68.87 -122.26 -54.04
C PRO A 309 67.80 -121.10 -53.91
N SER A 310 67.38 -120.85 -52.65
CA SER A 310 67.13 -119.58 -51.88
C SER A 310 66.67 -118.23 -52.50
N ARG A 311 65.77 -117.53 -51.77
CA ARG A 311 65.91 -116.22 -51.06
C ARG A 311 64.56 -115.87 -50.38
N ARG A 312 64.43 -115.63 -49.05
CA ARG A 312 64.73 -114.41 -48.21
C ARG A 312 63.99 -113.14 -48.71
N THR A 313 63.36 -112.22 -47.95
CA THR A 313 63.12 -111.90 -46.50
C THR A 313 62.33 -110.56 -46.42
N CYS A 314 61.71 -110.26 -45.24
CA CYS A 314 61.38 -108.93 -44.62
C CYS A 314 60.17 -108.10 -45.16
N SER A 315 59.17 -107.73 -44.32
CA SER A 315 59.08 -106.60 -43.34
C SER A 315 58.99 -105.24 -44.07
N HIS A 316 57.95 -104.40 -43.88
CA HIS A 316 57.46 -103.78 -42.64
C HIS A 316 55.96 -103.45 -42.68
#